data_AF-W9IVF7-F1
#
_entry.id   AF-W9IVF7-F1
#
_cell.length_a   1.000
_cell.length_b   1.000
_cell.length_c   1.000
_cell.angle_alpha   90.00
_cell.angle_beta   90.00
_cell.angle_gamma   90.00
#
_symmetry.space_group_name_H-M   'P 1'
#
loop_
_entity.id
_entity.type
_entity.pdbx_description
1 polymer ?
#
loop_
_entity_poly.entity_id
_entity_poly.type
_entity_poly.pdbx_seq_one_letter_code
_entity_poly.pdbx_strand_id
1 'polypeptide(L)'
;MEANSHRISSVLFESPDKSLVVLDIPTSLEESQVLPSQIPRRRIVSAEPPATPYPTPEPRHGGGDHSAFATASPGAQLAELMTTETVSSALQDLASTYSYSGPFHRGRFVQPQQQPPSVSALPPLIPDKAESLNGSIEAMRDSFHMSAPKFDLVVLDPPWPNRSARRKTDKYATVPNLKEMRNLLLQIPLASHLTPDGLVAVWVTNKHSIHDFLTSSTGLFAAWGLEVVTEWTWLKVAASGEPLYDVESTWRKPWEKLIIAKRFGSKKPDALESKVIVAVPDVHSRKPHLRGLFQDVLGKECLGLEIFARNLTAGWWAWGDELLRFQQPEHWHDIEQ
;
A
#
# COMPACT_ATOMS: atom_id res chain seq x y z
N MET A 1 20.04 -30.26 19.62
CA MET A 1 19.53 -30.12 18.23
C MET A 1 18.65 -28.90 18.24
N GLU A 2 19.23 -27.74 17.89
CA GLU A 2 18.50 -26.47 17.83
C GLU A 2 17.43 -26.57 16.76
N ALA A 3 16.16 -26.40 17.17
CA ALA A 3 15.08 -26.20 16.24
C ALA A 3 15.39 -24.93 15.47
N ASN A 4 15.78 -25.11 14.20
CA ASN A 4 16.02 -24.04 13.25
C ASN A 4 14.66 -23.37 12.98
N SER A 5 14.26 -22.44 13.87
CA SER A 5 13.04 -21.64 13.73
C SER A 5 13.20 -20.80 12.48
N HIS A 6 12.70 -21.33 11.36
CA HIS A 6 12.71 -20.62 10.10
C HIS A 6 11.86 -19.38 10.29
N ARG A 7 12.52 -18.21 10.29
CA ARG A 7 11.84 -16.92 10.26
C ARG A 7 10.84 -16.96 9.09
N ILE A 8 9.56 -16.93 9.41
CA ILE A 8 8.49 -16.94 8.42
C ILE A 8 8.57 -15.61 7.68
N SER A 9 9.00 -15.63 6.42
CA SER A 9 9.06 -14.46 5.55
C SER A 9 7.68 -14.16 4.97
N SER A 10 7.33 -12.86 4.90
CA SER A 10 6.18 -12.38 4.13
C SER A 10 6.37 -12.57 2.62
N VAL A 11 7.60 -12.58 2.11
CA VAL A 11 7.90 -12.88 0.70
C VAL A 11 7.83 -14.39 0.48
N LEU A 12 6.86 -14.83 -0.33
CA LEU A 12 6.60 -16.25 -0.67
C LEU A 12 7.35 -16.68 -1.93
N PHE A 13 7.63 -15.73 -2.81
CA PHE A 13 8.43 -15.88 -4.02
C PHE A 13 8.99 -14.53 -4.43
N GLU A 14 10.20 -14.52 -4.98
CA GLU A 14 10.83 -13.36 -5.60
C GLU A 14 11.60 -13.82 -6.84
N SER A 15 11.41 -13.14 -7.97
CA SER A 15 12.17 -13.39 -9.19
C SER A 15 13.65 -13.00 -9.02
N PRO A 16 14.60 -13.56 -9.80
CA PRO A 16 16.02 -13.25 -9.66
C PRO A 16 16.37 -11.76 -9.84
N ASP A 17 15.64 -11.06 -10.70
CA ASP A 17 15.75 -9.61 -10.93
C ASP A 17 14.89 -8.77 -9.97
N LYS A 18 14.14 -9.43 -9.08
CA LYS A 18 13.23 -8.86 -8.08
C LYS A 18 12.10 -8.01 -8.68
N SER A 19 11.83 -8.09 -9.98
CA SER A 19 10.73 -7.37 -10.62
C SER A 19 9.36 -7.98 -10.30
N LEU A 20 9.32 -9.23 -9.82
CA LEU A 20 8.10 -9.96 -9.50
C LEU A 20 8.19 -10.60 -8.12
N VAL A 21 7.22 -10.30 -7.26
CA VAL A 21 7.18 -10.77 -5.87
C VAL A 21 5.79 -11.33 -5.56
N VAL A 22 5.72 -12.53 -4.96
CA VAL A 22 4.50 -13.02 -4.31
C VAL A 22 4.61 -12.72 -2.82
N LEU A 23 3.67 -11.94 -2.28
CA LEU A 23 3.73 -11.42 -0.91
C LEU A 23 2.50 -11.83 -0.10
N ASP A 24 2.72 -12.33 1.12
CA ASP A 24 1.67 -12.50 2.12
C ASP A 24 1.45 -11.19 2.89
N ILE A 25 0.30 -10.54 2.64
CA ILE A 25 -0.03 -9.26 3.27
C ILE A 25 -0.08 -9.36 4.81
N PRO A 26 -0.78 -10.33 5.42
CA PRO A 26 -0.81 -10.46 6.87
C PRO A 26 0.57 -10.57 7.50
N THR A 27 1.42 -11.47 7.00
CA THR A 27 2.78 -11.61 7.52
C THR A 27 3.61 -10.34 7.30
N SER A 28 3.45 -9.61 6.19
CA SER A 28 4.17 -8.33 5.99
C SER A 28 3.84 -7.29 7.07
N LEU A 29 2.58 -7.26 7.52
CA LEU A 29 2.11 -6.37 8.57
C LEU A 29 2.55 -6.84 9.96
N GLU A 30 2.53 -8.14 10.22
CA GLU A 30 3.06 -8.73 11.45
C GLU A 30 4.57 -8.45 11.60
N GLU A 31 5.34 -8.65 10.53
CA GLU A 31 6.77 -8.31 10.46
C GLU A 31 7.04 -6.82 10.71
N SER A 32 6.12 -5.94 10.31
CA SER A 32 6.24 -4.49 10.54
C SER A 32 6.12 -4.07 12.01
N GLN A 33 5.53 -4.91 12.87
CA GLN A 33 5.31 -4.59 14.29
C GLN A 33 6.52 -4.82 15.20
N VAL A 34 7.61 -5.33 14.64
CA VAL A 34 8.85 -5.57 15.39
C VAL A 34 10.03 -4.93 14.67
N LEU A 35 11.10 -4.62 15.40
CA LEU A 35 12.31 -4.07 14.81
C LEU A 35 12.97 -5.09 13.87
N PRO A 36 13.82 -4.64 12.93
CA PRO A 36 14.59 -5.56 12.10
C PRO A 36 15.29 -6.64 12.95
N SER A 37 15.27 -7.89 12.47
CA SER A 37 15.82 -9.08 13.14
C SER A 37 15.03 -9.63 14.33
N GLN A 38 13.97 -8.97 14.80
CA GLN A 38 13.06 -9.54 15.78
C GLN A 38 12.00 -10.44 15.11
N ILE A 39 11.43 -11.35 15.89
CA ILE A 39 10.36 -12.27 15.45
C ILE A 39 9.02 -11.76 15.99
N PRO A 40 8.00 -11.54 15.13
CA PRO A 40 6.66 -11.21 15.57
C PRO A 40 6.10 -12.26 16.53
N ARG A 41 5.50 -11.80 17.63
CA ARG A 41 4.85 -12.67 18.64
C ARG A 41 3.32 -12.66 18.54
N ARG A 42 2.79 -11.98 17.53
CA ARG A 42 1.36 -11.80 17.31
C ARG A 42 1.03 -12.06 15.86
N ARG A 43 -0.13 -12.68 15.62
CA ARG A 43 -0.78 -12.76 14.32
C ARG A 43 -1.79 -11.64 14.20
N ILE A 44 -1.98 -11.09 13.00
CA ILE A 44 -3.09 -10.19 12.75
C ILE A 44 -4.38 -10.98 12.53
N VAL A 45 -5.50 -10.43 13.03
CA VAL A 45 -6.83 -10.87 12.64
C VAL A 45 -7.09 -10.39 11.21
N SER A 46 -7.32 -11.34 10.32
CA SER A 46 -7.45 -11.14 8.87
C SER A 46 -8.86 -11.49 8.38
N ALA A 47 -9.22 -11.02 7.18
CA ALA A 47 -10.38 -11.50 6.46
C ALA A 47 -10.09 -12.87 5.81
N GLU A 48 -11.14 -13.65 5.58
CA GLU A 48 -11.05 -14.85 4.73
C GLU A 48 -10.47 -14.50 3.35
N PRO A 49 -9.49 -15.26 2.85
CA PRO A 49 -8.94 -15.02 1.52
C PRO A 49 -10.02 -15.36 0.47
N PRO A 50 -10.24 -14.51 -0.55
CA PRO A 50 -11.19 -14.84 -1.61
C PRO A 50 -10.76 -16.12 -2.32
N ALA A 51 -11.59 -17.17 -2.26
CA ALA A 51 -11.22 -18.47 -2.82
C ALA A 51 -11.11 -18.45 -4.35
N THR A 52 -12.00 -17.69 -5.01
CA THR A 52 -12.08 -17.56 -6.47
C THR A 52 -12.22 -16.09 -6.87
N PRO A 53 -11.95 -15.75 -8.14
CA PRO A 53 -12.22 -14.42 -8.69
C PRO A 53 -13.67 -13.96 -8.43
N TYR A 54 -13.84 -12.66 -8.28
CA TYR A 54 -15.17 -12.06 -8.17
C TYR A 54 -15.81 -11.91 -9.55
N PRO A 55 -17.14 -11.98 -9.64
CA PRO A 55 -17.83 -11.66 -10.88
C PRO A 55 -17.54 -10.21 -11.27
N THR A 56 -17.11 -10.00 -12.52
CA THR A 56 -16.93 -8.67 -13.09
C THR A 56 -18.31 -7.99 -13.17
N PRO A 57 -18.53 -6.84 -12.49
CA PRO A 57 -19.83 -6.20 -12.51
C PRO A 57 -20.16 -5.66 -13.92
N GLU A 58 -21.27 -6.07 -14.51
CA GLU A 58 -21.79 -5.46 -15.74
C GLU A 58 -22.31 -4.03 -15.48
N PRO A 59 -22.15 -3.08 -16.41
CA PRO A 59 -22.70 -1.74 -16.27
C PRO A 59 -24.23 -1.77 -16.15
N ARG A 60 -24.77 -1.10 -15.11
CA ARG A 60 -26.22 -1.05 -14.80
C ARG A 60 -27.11 -0.48 -15.91
N HIS A 61 -26.53 0.17 -16.91
CA HIS A 61 -27.22 0.66 -18.09
C HIS A 61 -26.40 0.18 -19.29
N GLY A 62 -27.00 -0.59 -20.20
CA GLY A 62 -26.36 -1.27 -21.33
C GLY A 62 -25.72 -0.38 -22.41
N GLY A 63 -25.06 0.72 -22.03
CA GLY A 63 -24.03 1.35 -22.85
C GLY A 63 -22.78 0.49 -22.74
N GLY A 64 -22.36 -0.09 -23.86
CA GLY A 64 -21.27 -1.08 -23.91
C GLY A 64 -19.98 -0.62 -23.20
N ASP A 65 -19.23 -1.62 -22.72
CA ASP A 65 -17.98 -1.53 -21.96
C ASP A 65 -16.93 -0.57 -22.56
N HIS A 66 -17.03 -0.27 -23.85
CA HIS A 66 -16.14 0.63 -24.57
C HIS A 66 -16.26 2.11 -24.16
N SER A 67 -17.35 2.57 -23.55
CA SER A 67 -17.59 4.02 -23.40
C SER A 67 -16.65 4.74 -22.41
N ALA A 68 -16.27 4.12 -21.28
CA ALA A 68 -15.39 4.76 -20.29
C ALA A 68 -13.93 4.80 -20.74
N PHE A 69 -13.44 3.71 -21.33
CA PHE A 69 -12.10 3.65 -21.92
C PHE A 69 -12.01 4.56 -23.16
N ALA A 70 -13.00 4.51 -24.07
CA ALA A 70 -13.03 5.34 -25.27
C ALA A 70 -13.15 6.85 -24.99
N THR A 71 -13.66 7.24 -23.82
CA THR A 71 -13.73 8.66 -23.39
C THR A 71 -12.52 9.11 -22.58
N ALA A 72 -11.61 8.20 -22.22
CA ALA A 72 -10.36 8.54 -21.55
C ALA A 72 -9.38 9.23 -22.52
N SER A 73 -8.41 9.99 -22.00
CA SER A 73 -7.36 10.56 -22.85
C SER A 73 -6.49 9.46 -23.46
N PRO A 74 -5.82 9.71 -24.61
CA PRO A 74 -4.91 8.73 -25.20
C PRO A 74 -3.80 8.27 -24.24
N GLY A 75 -3.25 9.19 -23.42
CA GLY A 75 -2.28 8.86 -22.38
C GLY A 75 -2.84 7.91 -21.33
N ALA A 76 -4.10 8.10 -20.93
CA ALA A 76 -4.76 7.23 -19.97
C ALA A 76 -5.02 5.83 -20.52
N GLN A 77 -5.44 5.74 -21.78
CA GLN A 77 -5.64 4.46 -22.47
C GLN A 77 -4.32 3.69 -22.58
N LEU A 78 -3.23 4.37 -22.99
CA LEU A 78 -1.90 3.75 -23.08
C LEU A 78 -1.40 3.29 -21.71
N ALA A 79 -1.53 4.11 -20.67
CA ALA A 79 -1.10 3.74 -19.32
C ALA A 79 -1.86 2.52 -18.78
N GLU A 80 -3.16 2.42 -19.07
CA GLU A 80 -3.96 1.25 -18.73
C GLU A 80 -3.48 0.01 -19.47
N LEU A 81 -3.33 0.09 -20.80
CA LEU A 81 -2.83 -1.03 -21.62
C LEU A 81 -1.44 -1.50 -21.18
N MET A 82 -0.52 -0.58 -20.88
CA MET A 82 0.81 -0.92 -20.38
C MET A 82 0.74 -1.63 -19.02
N THR A 83 -0.18 -1.21 -18.14
CA THR A 83 -0.35 -1.85 -16.82
C THR A 83 -0.98 -3.24 -16.98
N THR A 84 -1.98 -3.38 -17.85
CA THR A 84 -2.58 -4.68 -18.20
C THR A 84 -1.53 -5.65 -18.72
N GLU A 85 -0.70 -5.23 -19.69
CA GLU A 85 0.37 -6.07 -20.23
C GLU A 85 1.37 -6.46 -19.14
N THR A 86 1.83 -5.50 -18.33
CA THR A 86 2.77 -5.76 -17.23
C THR A 86 2.23 -6.83 -16.26
N VAL A 87 0.95 -6.76 -15.92
CA VAL A 87 0.28 -7.73 -15.05
C VAL A 87 0.14 -9.09 -15.74
N SER A 88 -0.25 -9.11 -17.01
CA SER A 88 -0.40 -10.34 -17.81
C SER A 88 0.93 -11.05 -17.99
N SER A 89 2.01 -10.32 -18.31
CA SER A 89 3.37 -10.88 -18.39
C SER A 89 3.82 -11.45 -17.04
N ALA A 90 3.57 -10.74 -15.92
CA ALA A 90 3.91 -11.23 -14.59
C ALA A 90 3.18 -12.55 -14.22
N LEU A 91 1.90 -12.68 -14.57
CA LEU A 91 1.14 -13.92 -14.37
C LEU A 91 1.70 -15.05 -15.24
N GLN A 92 2.01 -14.75 -16.51
CA GLN A 92 2.62 -15.71 -17.43
C GLN A 92 4.00 -16.16 -16.94
N ASP A 93 4.81 -15.25 -16.42
CA ASP A 93 6.13 -15.56 -15.87
C ASP A 93 6.03 -16.44 -14.62
N LEU A 94 5.12 -16.14 -13.70
CA LEU A 94 4.85 -17.03 -12.56
C LEU A 94 4.47 -18.43 -13.04
N ALA A 95 3.53 -18.54 -13.99
CA ALA A 95 3.02 -19.83 -14.43
C ALA A 95 4.01 -20.63 -15.29
N SER A 96 4.73 -19.97 -16.20
CA SER A 96 5.50 -20.61 -17.27
C SER A 96 7.01 -20.49 -17.04
N THR A 97 7.51 -19.27 -16.84
CA THR A 97 8.96 -19.00 -16.70
C THR A 97 9.50 -19.58 -15.39
N TYR A 98 8.79 -19.36 -14.29
CA TYR A 98 9.19 -19.81 -12.95
C TYR A 98 8.48 -21.08 -12.50
N SER A 99 7.43 -21.51 -13.20
CA SER A 99 6.61 -22.68 -12.83
C SER A 99 6.21 -22.66 -11.35
N TYR A 100 5.83 -21.47 -10.85
CA TYR A 100 5.51 -21.24 -9.46
C TYR A 100 4.25 -22.00 -9.07
N SER A 101 4.41 -22.98 -8.18
CA SER A 101 3.32 -23.80 -7.65
C SER A 101 3.12 -23.59 -6.14
N GLY A 102 3.69 -22.52 -5.59
CA GLY A 102 3.56 -22.17 -4.17
C GLY A 102 2.22 -21.51 -3.84
N PRO A 103 1.88 -21.36 -2.55
CA PRO A 103 0.66 -20.69 -2.15
C PRO A 103 0.78 -19.16 -2.32
N PHE A 104 -0.33 -18.49 -2.63
CA PHE A 104 -0.38 -17.02 -2.74
C PHE A 104 -0.66 -16.30 -1.41
N HIS A 105 -0.89 -17.05 -0.34
CA HIS A 105 -1.06 -16.55 1.01
C HIS A 105 -0.70 -17.62 2.04
N ARG A 106 -0.42 -17.22 3.27
CA ARG A 106 -0.24 -18.12 4.42
C ARG A 106 -1.58 -18.36 5.14
N GLY A 107 -1.58 -19.28 6.09
CA GLY A 107 -2.71 -19.50 6.99
C GLY A 107 -3.09 -18.21 7.71
N ARG A 108 -4.34 -17.78 7.54
CA ARG A 108 -4.89 -16.56 8.15
C ARG A 108 -5.54 -16.89 9.48
N PHE A 109 -5.33 -16.05 10.49
CA PHE A 109 -6.12 -16.09 11.70
C PHE A 109 -7.40 -15.28 11.44
N VAL A 110 -8.52 -15.98 11.23
CA VAL A 110 -9.82 -15.36 10.99
C VAL A 110 -10.65 -15.52 12.25
N GLN A 111 -11.16 -14.42 12.77
CA GLN A 111 -12.05 -14.47 13.92
C GLN A 111 -13.46 -14.89 13.46
N PRO A 112 -14.11 -15.86 14.13
CA PRO A 112 -15.50 -16.18 13.87
C PRO A 112 -16.35 -14.91 14.01
N GLN A 113 -17.30 -14.67 13.11
CA GLN A 113 -18.24 -13.55 13.23
C GLN A 113 -19.04 -13.69 14.54
N GLN A 114 -18.56 -13.09 15.63
CA GLN A 114 -19.30 -12.97 16.88
C GLN A 114 -19.25 -11.54 17.38
N GLN A 115 -20.45 -10.94 17.42
CA GLN A 115 -20.87 -9.66 17.97
C GLN A 115 -20.06 -8.41 17.57
N PRO A 116 -20.72 -7.25 17.44
CA PRO A 116 -20.00 -5.99 17.25
C PRO A 116 -18.95 -5.86 18.37
N PRO A 117 -17.73 -5.38 18.08
CA PRO A 117 -16.68 -5.30 19.08
C PRO A 117 -17.24 -4.55 20.29
N SER A 118 -17.31 -5.21 21.45
CA SER A 118 -17.31 -4.47 22.69
C SER A 118 -16.01 -3.68 22.67
N VAL A 119 -16.09 -2.36 22.76
CA VAL A 119 -14.90 -1.49 22.79
C VAL A 119 -13.91 -2.13 23.76
N SER A 120 -12.78 -2.61 23.25
CA SER A 120 -11.81 -3.30 24.07
C SER A 120 -11.35 -2.34 25.15
N ALA A 121 -11.47 -2.75 26.41
CA ALA A 121 -10.99 -1.96 27.54
C ALA A 121 -9.45 -1.95 27.62
N LEU A 122 -8.79 -2.76 26.80
CA LEU A 122 -7.34 -2.86 26.74
C LEU A 122 -6.74 -1.74 25.87
N PRO A 123 -5.57 -1.21 26.25
CA PRO A 123 -4.92 -0.15 25.47
C PRO A 123 -4.47 -0.68 24.09
N PRO A 124 -4.33 0.21 23.09
CA PRO A 124 -3.75 -0.14 21.79
C PRO A 124 -2.35 -0.71 21.93
N LEU A 125 -2.00 -1.66 21.07
CA LEU A 125 -0.67 -2.26 20.99
C LEU A 125 0.26 -1.33 20.22
N ILE A 126 1.28 -0.78 20.89
CA ILE A 126 2.23 0.13 20.27
C ILE A 126 3.54 -0.62 19.98
N PRO A 127 3.99 -0.70 18.72
CA PRO A 127 5.27 -1.30 18.38
C PRO A 127 6.46 -0.55 18.99
N ASP A 128 7.54 -1.29 19.25
CA ASP A 128 8.77 -0.72 19.79
C ASP A 128 9.30 0.41 18.89
N LYS A 129 9.62 1.55 19.51
CA LYS A 129 10.18 2.74 18.85
C LYS A 129 9.29 3.32 17.72
N ALA A 130 8.01 2.99 17.68
CA ALA A 130 7.07 3.66 16.78
C ALA A 130 6.78 5.07 17.31
N GLU A 131 6.93 6.08 16.46
CA GLU A 131 6.60 7.47 16.79
C GLU A 131 5.29 7.85 16.10
N SER A 132 4.39 8.50 16.82
CA SER A 132 3.02 8.76 16.32
C SER A 132 2.64 10.22 16.37
N LEU A 133 2.10 10.71 15.25
CA LEU A 133 1.42 11.99 15.13
C LEU A 133 -0.07 11.72 14.89
N ASN A 134 -0.81 11.62 15.99
CA ASN A 134 -2.25 11.32 15.95
C ASN A 134 -3.07 12.60 15.76
N GLY A 135 -3.64 12.76 14.57
CA GLY A 135 -4.44 13.92 14.20
C GLY A 135 -4.21 14.37 12.76
N SER A 136 -4.97 15.39 12.35
CA SER A 136 -5.00 15.81 10.95
C SER A 136 -3.69 16.46 10.52
N ILE A 137 -3.49 16.57 9.21
CA ILE A 137 -2.30 17.25 8.66
C ILE A 137 -2.22 18.69 9.17
N GLU A 138 -3.33 19.41 9.15
CA GLU A 138 -3.38 20.81 9.58
C GLU A 138 -3.08 20.98 11.06
N ALA A 139 -3.59 20.08 11.91
CA ALA A 139 -3.39 20.15 13.35
C ALA A 139 -1.95 19.80 13.76
N MET A 140 -1.32 18.85 13.08
CA MET A 140 -0.02 18.30 13.50
C MET A 140 1.16 18.84 12.70
N ARG A 141 0.96 19.66 11.67
CA ARG A 141 2.05 20.15 10.80
C ARG A 141 3.15 20.89 11.55
N ASP A 142 2.80 21.70 12.56
CA ASP A 142 3.79 22.50 13.29
C ASP A 142 4.62 21.59 14.21
N SER A 143 3.96 20.64 14.90
CA SER A 143 4.62 19.60 15.68
C SER A 143 5.57 18.75 14.82
N PHE A 144 5.09 18.29 13.65
CA PHE A 144 5.90 17.54 12.69
C PHE A 144 7.10 18.37 12.23
N HIS A 145 6.89 19.64 11.88
CA HIS A 145 7.97 20.51 11.41
C HIS A 145 9.07 20.70 12.46
N MET A 146 8.69 20.78 13.73
CA MET A 146 9.62 21.03 14.84
C MET A 146 10.39 19.79 15.30
N SER A 147 9.75 18.61 15.31
CA SER A 147 10.31 17.41 15.96
C SER A 147 10.71 16.29 15.00
N ALA A 148 10.15 16.26 13.79
CA ALA A 148 10.39 15.15 12.89
C ALA A 148 11.82 15.15 12.32
N PRO A 149 12.47 13.98 12.25
CA PRO A 149 13.77 13.86 11.59
C PRO A 149 13.61 13.97 10.07
N LYS A 150 14.71 13.69 9.35
CA LYS A 150 14.63 13.41 7.91
C LYS A 150 14.43 11.92 7.69
N PHE A 151 13.59 11.57 6.73
CA PHE A 151 13.21 10.21 6.39
C PHE A 151 13.86 9.77 5.09
N ASP A 152 14.26 8.49 5.04
CA ASP A 152 14.75 7.82 3.84
C ASP A 152 13.59 7.39 2.94
N LEU A 153 12.43 7.10 3.54
CA LEU A 153 11.22 6.70 2.84
C LEU A 153 10.00 7.39 3.45
N VAL A 154 9.21 8.05 2.61
CA VAL A 154 7.88 8.54 3.00
C VAL A 154 6.83 7.81 2.17
N VAL A 155 5.92 7.08 2.83
CA VAL A 155 4.81 6.38 2.19
C VAL A 155 3.51 7.12 2.47
N LEU A 156 2.72 7.36 1.43
CA LEU A 156 1.40 8.01 1.56
C LEU A 156 0.31 7.09 0.98
N ASP A 157 -0.80 6.93 1.73
CA ASP A 157 -2.06 6.35 1.22
C ASP A 157 -3.20 7.36 1.39
N PRO A 158 -3.23 8.47 0.61
CA PRO A 158 -4.20 9.53 0.80
C PRO A 158 -5.65 9.03 0.59
N PRO A 159 -6.63 9.58 1.33
CA PRO A 159 -8.04 9.25 1.14
C PRO A 159 -8.58 9.92 -0.14
N TRP A 160 -8.19 9.38 -1.30
CA TRP A 160 -8.52 9.95 -2.61
C TRP A 160 -10.02 10.19 -2.80
N PRO A 161 -10.44 11.35 -3.36
CA PRO A 161 -11.85 11.66 -3.54
C PRO A 161 -12.58 10.60 -4.38
N ASN A 162 -13.55 9.90 -3.78
CA ASN A 162 -14.34 8.87 -4.46
C ASN A 162 -15.85 9.16 -4.36
N ARG A 163 -16.54 9.12 -5.51
CA ARG A 163 -18.00 9.34 -5.60
C ARG A 163 -18.82 8.34 -4.78
N SER A 164 -18.35 7.09 -4.61
CA SER A 164 -19.06 6.06 -3.83
C SER A 164 -18.90 6.24 -2.32
N ALA A 165 -17.72 6.67 -1.86
CA ALA A 165 -17.43 6.93 -0.45
C ALA A 165 -18.25 8.12 0.08
N ARG A 166 -18.51 9.14 -0.76
CA ARG A 166 -19.34 10.31 -0.42
C ARG A 166 -20.79 9.98 -0.02
N ARG A 167 -21.31 8.79 -0.33
CA ARG A 167 -22.71 8.39 -0.04
C ARG A 167 -22.87 7.65 1.29
N LYS A 168 -21.78 7.29 1.98
CA LYS A 168 -21.80 6.60 3.29
C LYS A 168 -21.11 7.48 4.36
N THR A 169 -21.92 8.26 5.08
CA THR A 169 -21.73 8.83 6.45
C THR A 169 -20.68 9.91 6.77
N ASP A 170 -21.21 11.01 7.36
CA ASP A 170 -20.80 11.98 8.41
C ASP A 170 -19.58 11.74 9.35
N LYS A 171 -18.66 10.80 9.11
CA LYS A 171 -17.59 10.49 10.08
C LYS A 171 -16.15 10.66 9.59
N TYR A 172 -15.95 10.91 8.30
CA TYR A 172 -14.63 11.17 7.73
C TYR A 172 -14.62 12.55 7.10
N ALA A 173 -13.60 13.35 7.40
CA ALA A 173 -13.26 14.54 6.62
C ALA A 173 -12.75 14.10 5.23
N THR A 174 -13.63 13.54 4.41
CA THR A 174 -13.27 13.17 3.04
C THR A 174 -13.06 14.43 2.25
N VAL A 175 -11.89 14.53 1.62
CA VAL A 175 -11.61 15.67 0.76
C VAL A 175 -12.50 15.56 -0.49
N PRO A 176 -13.35 16.55 -0.79
CA PRO A 176 -14.43 16.40 -1.77
C PRO A 176 -13.94 16.38 -3.22
N ASN A 177 -12.76 16.92 -3.49
CA ASN A 177 -12.18 17.05 -4.83
C ASN A 177 -10.64 17.11 -4.80
N LEU A 178 -10.00 17.02 -5.98
CA LEU A 178 -8.53 17.03 -6.09
C LEU A 178 -7.90 18.38 -5.76
N LYS A 179 -8.63 19.49 -5.86
CA LYS A 179 -8.12 20.82 -5.50
C LYS A 179 -7.93 20.93 -3.99
N GLU A 180 -8.92 20.53 -3.21
CA GLU A 180 -8.80 20.48 -1.76
C GLU A 180 -7.78 19.42 -1.33
N MET A 181 -7.67 18.30 -2.05
CA MET A 181 -6.62 17.30 -1.79
C MET A 181 -5.23 17.90 -2.00
N ARG A 182 -5.06 18.74 -3.03
CA ARG A 182 -3.83 19.52 -3.22
C ARG A 182 -3.52 20.39 -2.03
N ASN A 183 -4.50 21.18 -1.59
CA ASN A 183 -4.32 22.12 -0.48
C ASN A 183 -3.95 21.39 0.81
N LEU A 184 -4.55 20.22 1.05
CA LEU A 184 -4.20 19.36 2.19
C LEU A 184 -2.77 18.84 2.08
N LEU A 185 -2.42 18.18 0.96
CA LEU A 185 -1.10 17.56 0.79
C LEU A 185 0.03 18.57 0.79
N LEU A 186 -0.17 19.77 0.23
CA LEU A 186 0.83 20.83 0.25
C LEU A 186 1.12 21.41 1.65
N GLN A 187 0.30 21.10 2.67
CA GLN A 187 0.59 21.49 4.05
C GLN A 187 1.60 20.58 4.75
N ILE A 188 1.90 19.41 4.18
CA ILE A 188 2.94 18.52 4.68
C ILE A 188 4.30 19.18 4.35
N PRO A 189 5.16 19.52 5.34
CA PRO A 189 6.46 20.13 5.07
C PRO A 189 7.49 19.08 4.60
N LEU A 190 7.14 18.30 3.57
CA LEU A 190 7.87 17.12 3.11
C LEU A 190 9.33 17.43 2.72
N ALA A 191 9.55 18.56 2.02
CA ALA A 191 10.85 18.91 1.46
C ALA A 191 11.96 19.03 2.53
N SER A 192 11.63 19.50 3.74
CA SER A 192 12.59 19.65 4.85
C SER A 192 12.84 18.35 5.60
N HIS A 193 11.94 17.37 5.49
CA HIS A 193 11.98 16.09 6.20
C HIS A 193 12.30 14.90 5.28
N LEU A 194 12.71 15.13 4.03
CA LEU A 194 13.21 14.07 3.15
C LEU A 194 14.75 14.16 3.09
N THR A 195 15.44 13.03 3.26
CA THR A 195 16.90 12.96 3.05
C THR A 195 17.26 13.31 1.60
N PRO A 196 18.53 13.64 1.28
CA PRO A 196 18.94 13.97 -0.08
C PRO A 196 18.59 12.88 -1.11
N ASP A 197 18.78 11.61 -0.73
CA ASP A 197 18.48 10.43 -1.54
C ASP A 197 17.17 9.73 -1.15
N GLY A 198 16.34 10.41 -0.34
CA GLY A 198 15.08 9.87 0.15
C GLY A 198 14.04 9.67 -0.95
N LEU A 199 13.17 8.70 -0.74
CA LEU A 199 12.09 8.33 -1.65
C LEU A 199 10.72 8.70 -1.08
N VAL A 200 9.79 9.03 -1.97
CA VAL A 200 8.38 9.27 -1.65
C VAL A 200 7.55 8.31 -2.48
N ALA A 201 6.78 7.46 -1.83
CA ALA A 201 5.95 6.45 -2.46
C ALA A 201 4.47 6.73 -2.16
N VAL A 202 3.65 6.90 -3.20
CA VAL A 202 2.24 7.29 -3.06
C VAL A 202 1.34 6.22 -3.67
N TRP A 203 0.49 5.62 -2.84
CA TRP A 203 -0.57 4.72 -3.31
C TRP A 203 -1.62 5.52 -4.07
N VAL A 204 -2.01 5.02 -5.25
CA VAL A 204 -3.03 5.62 -6.10
C VAL A 204 -4.06 4.59 -6.55
N THR A 205 -5.30 5.07 -6.72
CA THR A 205 -6.33 4.29 -7.42
C THR A 205 -6.10 4.32 -8.93
N ASN A 206 -6.75 3.43 -9.69
CA ASN A 206 -6.66 3.38 -11.17
C ASN A 206 -7.29 4.58 -11.90
N LYS A 207 -7.69 5.64 -11.19
CA LYS A 207 -8.23 6.85 -11.81
C LYS A 207 -7.09 7.71 -12.34
N HIS A 208 -6.95 7.79 -13.67
CA HIS A 208 -5.87 8.54 -14.32
C HIS A 208 -5.72 10.00 -13.85
N SER A 209 -6.82 10.70 -13.54
CA SER A 209 -6.75 12.07 -13.02
C SER A 209 -5.94 12.20 -11.72
N ILE A 210 -5.84 11.13 -10.91
CA ILE A 210 -5.01 11.11 -9.70
C ILE A 210 -3.54 10.94 -10.06
N HIS A 211 -3.25 10.09 -11.06
CA HIS A 211 -1.90 9.96 -11.61
C HIS A 211 -1.42 11.31 -12.16
N ASP A 212 -2.17 11.94 -13.07
CA ASP A 212 -1.86 13.27 -13.62
C ASP A 212 -1.68 14.33 -12.53
N PHE A 213 -2.54 14.29 -11.50
CA PHE A 213 -2.46 15.19 -10.35
C PHE A 213 -1.12 15.09 -9.63
N LEU A 214 -0.53 13.91 -9.55
CA LEU A 214 0.78 13.68 -8.94
C LEU A 214 1.92 14.03 -9.91
N THR A 215 1.86 13.53 -11.14
CA THR A 215 3.01 13.39 -12.04
C THR A 215 3.16 14.49 -13.08
N SER A 216 2.12 15.30 -13.33
CA SER A 216 2.22 16.41 -14.29
C SER A 216 3.28 17.44 -13.90
N SER A 217 3.73 18.24 -14.87
CA SER A 217 4.74 19.30 -14.65
C SER A 217 4.32 20.36 -13.63
N THR A 218 3.01 20.51 -13.37
CA THR A 218 2.44 21.37 -12.33
C THR A 218 1.80 20.55 -11.18
N GLY A 219 2.03 19.24 -11.17
CA GLY A 219 1.46 18.27 -10.25
C GLY A 219 1.97 18.41 -8.82
N LEU A 220 1.61 17.45 -7.97
CA LEU A 220 2.04 17.46 -6.56
C LEU A 220 3.54 17.25 -6.44
N PHE A 221 4.11 16.30 -7.19
CA PHE A 221 5.54 16.01 -7.12
C PHE A 221 6.38 17.21 -7.56
N ALA A 222 6.00 17.89 -8.65
CA ALA A 222 6.66 19.13 -9.07
C ALA A 222 6.65 20.20 -7.96
N ALA A 223 5.51 20.37 -7.26
CA ALA A 223 5.41 21.32 -6.15
C ALA A 223 6.28 20.95 -4.93
N TRP A 224 6.56 19.65 -4.73
CA TRP A 224 7.50 19.16 -3.72
C TRP A 224 8.95 19.09 -4.21
N GLY A 225 9.25 19.48 -5.46
CA GLY A 225 10.60 19.37 -6.03
C GLY A 225 11.03 17.91 -6.27
N LEU A 226 10.08 17.04 -6.58
CA LEU A 226 10.28 15.62 -6.82
C LEU A 226 10.03 15.28 -8.30
N GLU A 227 10.68 14.22 -8.76
CA GLU A 227 10.44 13.60 -10.06
C GLU A 227 10.14 12.11 -9.89
N VAL A 228 9.25 11.60 -10.75
CA VAL A 228 8.89 10.17 -10.75
C VAL A 228 10.08 9.35 -11.23
N VAL A 229 10.30 8.21 -10.58
CA VAL A 229 11.43 7.31 -10.86
C VAL A 229 10.94 5.98 -11.40
N THR A 230 9.93 5.40 -10.74
CA THR A 230 9.34 4.13 -11.14
C THR A 230 7.94 3.98 -10.54
N GLU A 231 7.22 2.94 -10.97
CA GLU A 231 5.94 2.53 -10.41
C GLU A 231 5.99 1.06 -10.00
N TRP A 232 5.39 0.76 -8.85
CA TRP A 232 5.09 -0.61 -8.46
C TRP A 232 3.60 -0.89 -8.61
N THR A 233 3.26 -2.10 -9.03
CA THR A 233 1.88 -2.54 -9.24
C THR A 233 1.56 -3.63 -8.24
N TRP A 234 0.60 -3.39 -7.36
CA TRP A 234 0.02 -4.43 -6.51
C TRP A 234 -1.10 -5.12 -7.26
N LEU A 235 -0.84 -6.32 -7.78
CA LEU A 235 -1.83 -7.22 -8.36
C LEU A 235 -2.52 -8.04 -7.26
N LYS A 236 -3.85 -7.95 -7.23
CA LYS A 236 -4.72 -8.63 -6.29
C LYS A 236 -5.25 -9.92 -6.91
N VAL A 237 -4.92 -11.02 -6.27
CA VAL A 237 -5.31 -12.37 -6.69
C VAL A 237 -6.20 -13.05 -5.65
N ALA A 238 -6.98 -14.03 -6.08
CA ALA A 238 -7.65 -14.99 -5.22
C ALA A 238 -6.63 -15.96 -4.60
N ALA A 239 -7.08 -16.78 -3.66
CA ALA A 239 -6.27 -17.86 -3.08
C ALA A 239 -5.76 -18.85 -4.15
N SER A 240 -6.48 -18.99 -5.26
CA SER A 240 -6.08 -19.78 -6.43
C SER A 240 -4.90 -19.19 -7.22
N GLY A 241 -4.54 -17.91 -6.99
CA GLY A 241 -3.56 -17.18 -7.80
C GLY A 241 -4.16 -16.45 -9.01
N GLU A 242 -5.45 -16.66 -9.30
CA GLU A 242 -6.13 -15.95 -10.38
C GLU A 242 -6.44 -14.50 -10.00
N PRO A 243 -6.36 -13.53 -10.93
CA PRO A 243 -6.76 -12.15 -10.67
C PRO A 243 -8.19 -12.03 -10.13
N LEU A 244 -8.41 -11.16 -9.13
CA LEU A 244 -9.74 -11.02 -8.51
C LEU A 244 -10.84 -10.48 -9.43
N TYR A 245 -10.44 -9.80 -10.49
CA TYR A 245 -11.30 -9.29 -11.54
C TYR A 245 -10.58 -9.56 -12.85
N ASP A 246 -11.34 -9.63 -13.94
CA ASP A 246 -10.76 -9.68 -15.28
C ASP A 246 -9.81 -8.48 -15.50
N VAL A 247 -8.59 -8.76 -15.94
CA VAL A 247 -7.55 -7.75 -16.22
C VAL A 247 -7.98 -6.81 -17.35
N GLU A 248 -8.81 -7.31 -18.27
CA GLU A 248 -9.38 -6.54 -19.38
C GLU A 248 -10.63 -5.74 -18.97
N SER A 249 -11.15 -5.90 -17.75
CA SER A 249 -12.33 -5.18 -17.29
C SER A 249 -12.12 -3.67 -17.33
N THR A 250 -13.02 -2.91 -17.96
CA THR A 250 -12.94 -1.44 -17.99
C THR A 250 -13.41 -0.79 -16.68
N TRP A 251 -14.11 -1.54 -15.81
CA TRP A 251 -14.74 -1.02 -14.60
C TRP A 251 -13.93 -1.26 -13.33
N ARG A 252 -13.46 -2.49 -13.13
CA ARG A 252 -12.71 -2.88 -11.94
C ARG A 252 -11.44 -3.59 -12.35
N LYS A 253 -10.32 -2.93 -12.12
CA LYS A 253 -9.01 -3.55 -12.28
C LYS A 253 -8.61 -4.33 -11.03
N PRO A 254 -7.97 -5.50 -11.17
CA PRO A 254 -7.45 -6.26 -10.05
C PRO A 254 -6.14 -5.69 -9.50
N TRP A 255 -5.76 -4.44 -9.76
CA TRP A 255 -4.51 -3.86 -9.25
C TRP A 255 -4.68 -2.48 -8.63
N GLU A 256 -3.67 -2.06 -7.86
CA GLU A 256 -3.43 -0.68 -7.44
C GLU A 256 -1.97 -0.30 -7.73
N LYS A 257 -1.67 0.99 -7.93
CA LYS A 257 -0.31 1.45 -8.23
C LYS A 257 0.29 2.22 -7.06
N LEU A 258 1.60 2.12 -6.93
CA LEU A 258 2.44 2.89 -6.02
C LEU A 258 3.42 3.69 -6.87
N ILE A 259 3.24 5.01 -6.94
CA ILE A 259 4.14 5.88 -7.70
C ILE A 259 5.29 6.28 -6.79
N ILE A 260 6.52 6.04 -7.23
CA ILE A 260 7.72 6.31 -6.46
C ILE A 260 8.47 7.47 -7.09
N ALA A 261 8.72 8.49 -6.29
CA ALA A 261 9.42 9.71 -6.67
C ALA A 261 10.65 9.93 -5.78
N LYS A 262 11.62 10.66 -6.32
CA LYS A 262 12.82 11.11 -5.61
C LYS A 262 12.99 12.61 -5.83
N ARG A 263 13.91 13.24 -5.12
CA ARG A 263 14.28 14.64 -5.35
C ARG A 263 14.78 14.87 -6.78
N PHE A 264 14.34 15.96 -7.40
CA PHE A 264 14.82 16.33 -8.74
C PHE A 264 16.35 16.39 -8.77
N GLY A 265 16.95 15.68 -9.72
CA GLY A 265 18.41 15.65 -9.91
C GLY A 265 19.20 14.76 -8.94
N SER A 266 18.57 14.09 -7.95
CA SER A 266 19.28 13.09 -7.13
C SER A 266 19.55 11.80 -7.92
N LYS A 267 20.45 10.93 -7.45
CA LYS A 267 20.68 9.65 -8.15
C LYS A 267 19.50 8.70 -7.87
N LYS A 268 18.95 8.07 -8.91
CA LYS A 268 18.04 6.91 -8.74
C LYS A 268 18.85 5.76 -8.11
N PRO A 269 18.40 5.13 -7.01
CA PRO A 269 19.04 3.91 -6.50
C PRO A 269 19.02 2.80 -7.56
N ASP A 270 20.16 2.14 -7.79
CA ASP A 270 20.31 1.17 -8.88
C ASP A 270 19.40 -0.07 -8.69
N ALA A 271 19.04 -0.40 -7.44
CA ALA A 271 18.11 -1.49 -7.12
C ALA A 271 16.62 -1.11 -7.26
N LEU A 272 16.30 0.16 -7.52
CA LEU A 272 14.92 0.65 -7.57
C LEU A 272 14.34 0.50 -8.99
N GLU A 273 13.89 -0.71 -9.31
CA GLU A 273 13.20 -1.00 -10.57
C GLU A 273 11.67 -1.09 -10.41
N SER A 274 10.96 -1.13 -11.54
CA SER A 274 9.52 -1.44 -11.55
C SER A 274 9.28 -2.82 -10.97
N LYS A 275 8.18 -2.97 -10.23
CA LYS A 275 7.89 -4.22 -9.50
C LYS A 275 6.40 -4.56 -9.56
N VAL A 276 6.08 -5.82 -9.80
CA VAL A 276 4.74 -6.38 -9.61
C VAL A 276 4.71 -7.16 -8.29
N ILE A 277 3.87 -6.72 -7.36
CA ILE A 277 3.59 -7.39 -6.10
C ILE A 277 2.28 -8.16 -6.29
N VAL A 278 2.36 -9.49 -6.35
CA VAL A 278 1.19 -10.38 -6.43
C VAL A 278 0.81 -10.79 -5.02
N ALA A 279 -0.40 -10.45 -4.58
CA ALA A 279 -0.83 -10.76 -3.22
C ALA A 279 -2.35 -10.89 -3.09
N VAL A 280 -2.78 -11.81 -2.22
CA VAL A 280 -4.19 -11.94 -1.84
C VAL A 280 -4.55 -10.82 -0.86
N PRO A 281 -5.58 -9.99 -1.13
CA PRO A 281 -5.93 -8.87 -0.25
C PRO A 281 -6.41 -9.35 1.12
N ASP A 282 -6.22 -8.51 2.13
CA ASP A 282 -6.80 -8.67 3.47
C ASP A 282 -8.08 -7.81 3.63
N VAL A 283 -8.44 -7.41 4.85
CA VAL A 283 -9.55 -6.50 5.13
C VAL A 283 -9.48 -5.21 4.29
N HIS A 284 -10.64 -4.60 4.06
CA HIS A 284 -10.77 -3.47 3.15
C HIS A 284 -9.73 -2.35 3.42
N SER A 285 -9.03 -1.97 2.35
CA SER A 285 -8.03 -0.89 2.32
C SER A 285 -6.78 -1.16 3.16
N ARG A 286 -6.56 -2.36 3.71
CA ARG A 286 -5.30 -2.71 4.36
C ARG A 286 -4.28 -3.11 3.28
N LYS A 287 -3.25 -2.28 3.11
CA LYS A 287 -2.20 -2.45 2.10
C LYS A 287 -1.11 -3.40 2.59
N PRO A 288 -0.34 -4.04 1.69
CA PRO A 288 0.92 -4.68 2.06
C PRO A 288 1.86 -3.69 2.74
N HIS A 289 2.63 -4.15 3.74
CA HIS A 289 3.70 -3.33 4.30
C HIS A 289 4.91 -3.31 3.36
N LEU A 290 5.49 -2.13 3.13
CA LEU A 290 6.50 -1.93 2.11
C LEU A 290 7.95 -1.96 2.63
N ARG A 291 8.18 -1.93 3.95
CA ARG A 291 9.54 -1.86 4.53
C ARG A 291 10.44 -2.99 4.05
N GLY A 292 9.92 -4.22 3.99
CA GLY A 292 10.68 -5.37 3.49
C GLY A 292 11.07 -5.23 2.01
N LEU A 293 10.18 -4.68 1.18
CA LEU A 293 10.40 -4.53 -0.26
C LEU A 293 11.38 -3.40 -0.62
N PHE A 294 11.49 -2.37 0.23
CA PHE A 294 12.46 -1.29 0.08
C PHE A 294 13.81 -1.60 0.74
N GLN A 295 13.94 -2.74 1.44
CA GLN A 295 15.12 -3.03 2.25
C GLN A 295 16.41 -3.15 1.43
N ASP A 296 16.31 -3.67 0.21
CA ASP A 296 17.46 -3.75 -0.72
C ASP A 296 17.77 -2.42 -1.41
N VAL A 297 16.83 -1.48 -1.39
CA VAL A 297 16.97 -0.16 -2.01
C VAL A 297 17.54 0.85 -1.03
N LEU A 298 17.06 0.84 0.22
CA LEU A 298 17.34 1.86 1.24
C LEU A 298 18.09 1.31 2.47
N GLY A 299 18.30 -0.01 2.54
CA GLY A 299 18.93 -0.66 3.68
C GLY A 299 17.96 -1.04 4.81
N LYS A 300 18.45 -1.88 5.73
CA LYS A 300 17.65 -2.45 6.82
C LYS A 300 17.23 -1.46 7.90
N GLU A 301 18.05 -0.44 8.09
CA GLU A 301 17.89 0.59 9.12
C GLU A 301 17.24 1.87 8.55
N CYS A 302 16.57 1.78 7.39
CA CYS A 302 15.91 2.94 6.79
C CYS A 302 14.82 3.50 7.71
N LEU A 303 14.87 4.81 7.93
CA LEU A 303 13.89 5.52 8.74
C LEU A 303 12.72 5.94 7.86
N GLY A 304 11.55 5.35 8.10
CA GLY A 304 10.35 5.61 7.33
C GLY A 304 9.32 6.46 8.05
N LEU A 305 8.47 7.13 7.25
CA LEU A 305 7.27 7.84 7.67
C LEU A 305 6.07 7.33 6.86
N GLU A 306 5.01 6.91 7.54
CA GLU A 306 3.71 6.60 6.91
C GLU A 306 2.71 7.74 7.17
N ILE A 307 2.20 8.38 6.12
CA ILE A 307 1.20 9.46 6.21
C ILE A 307 -0.16 8.94 5.74
N PHE A 308 -1.22 9.36 6.43
CA PHE A 308 -2.56 8.77 6.40
C PHE A 308 -2.57 7.33 6.94
N ALA A 309 -1.66 7.06 7.88
CA ALA A 309 -1.47 5.75 8.48
C ALA A 309 -2.70 5.32 9.30
N ARG A 310 -2.98 4.02 9.25
CA ARG A 310 -3.97 3.33 10.12
C ARG A 310 -3.35 2.22 10.96
N ASN A 311 -2.05 2.02 10.79
CA ASN A 311 -1.21 1.06 11.47
C ASN A 311 0.10 1.75 11.85
N LEU A 312 0.71 1.32 12.95
CA LEU A 312 2.06 1.71 13.33
C LEU A 312 3.09 0.71 12.80
N THR A 313 4.32 1.17 12.68
CA THR A 313 5.46 0.36 12.24
C THR A 313 6.60 0.56 13.23
N ALA A 314 7.20 -0.53 13.71
CA ALA A 314 8.29 -0.46 14.68
C ALA A 314 9.48 0.33 14.11
N GLY A 315 9.99 1.28 14.89
CA GLY A 315 11.10 2.16 14.51
C GLY A 315 10.76 3.23 13.46
N TRP A 316 9.51 3.34 12.99
CA TRP A 316 9.10 4.32 12.00
C TRP A 316 8.16 5.36 12.61
N TRP A 317 8.04 6.49 11.92
CA TRP A 317 7.02 7.48 12.22
C TRP A 317 5.72 7.15 11.48
N ALA A 318 4.60 7.48 12.10
CA ALA A 318 3.29 7.40 11.48
C ALA A 318 2.48 8.66 11.78
N TRP A 319 1.71 9.12 10.80
CA TRP A 319 0.86 10.31 10.91
C TRP A 319 -0.52 10.02 10.30
N GLY A 320 -1.58 10.17 11.08
CA GLY A 320 -2.94 10.11 10.55
C GLY A 320 -4.03 10.25 11.62
N ASP A 321 -5.27 10.47 11.17
CA ASP A 321 -6.45 10.60 12.04
C ASP A 321 -6.92 9.26 12.63
N GLU A 322 -6.56 8.15 11.99
CA GLU A 322 -6.97 6.79 12.36
C GLU A 322 -5.77 5.90 12.72
N LEU A 323 -4.67 6.51 13.14
CA LEU A 323 -3.37 5.86 13.32
C LEU A 323 -3.41 4.60 14.21
N LEU A 324 -4.27 4.59 15.24
CA LEU A 324 -4.43 3.48 16.17
C LEU A 324 -5.53 2.48 15.79
N ARG A 325 -6.15 2.63 14.60
CA ARG A 325 -7.27 1.79 14.17
C ARG A 325 -6.90 0.30 14.16
N PHE A 326 -5.78 -0.05 13.52
CA PHE A 326 -5.32 -1.44 13.48
C PHE A 326 -4.40 -1.83 14.65
N GLN A 327 -4.24 -0.94 15.62
CA GLN A 327 -3.52 -1.23 16.86
C GLN A 327 -4.44 -1.64 18.01
N GLN A 328 -5.76 -1.64 17.80
CA GLN A 328 -6.69 -2.15 18.80
C GLN A 328 -6.48 -3.65 19.04
N PRO A 329 -6.53 -4.14 20.28
CA PRO A 329 -6.26 -5.55 20.61
C PRO A 329 -7.11 -6.57 19.85
N GLU A 330 -8.34 -6.23 19.49
CA GLU A 330 -9.23 -7.06 18.66
C GLU A 330 -8.69 -7.34 17.24
N HIS A 331 -7.66 -6.63 16.80
CA HIS A 331 -6.98 -6.90 15.53
C HIS A 331 -5.79 -7.85 15.66
N TRP A 332 -5.50 -8.35 16.86
CA TRP A 332 -4.31 -9.15 17.15
C TRP A 332 -4.64 -10.42 17.94
N HIS A 333 -3.86 -11.46 17.68
CA HIS A 333 -3.86 -12.70 18.44
C HIS A 333 -2.43 -13.03 18.86
N ASP A 334 -2.20 -13.16 20.17
CA ASP A 334 -0.89 -13.57 20.70
C ASP A 334 -0.62 -15.03 20.32
N ILE A 335 0.60 -15.31 19.87
CA ILE A 335 1.06 -16.67 19.60
C ILE A 335 1.53 -17.26 20.92
N GLU A 336 0.80 -18.23 21.48
CA GLU A 336 1.27 -19.02 22.62
C GLU A 336 2.58 -19.73 22.22
N GLN A 337 3.61 -19.63 23.06
CA GLN A 337 4.94 -20.20 22.80
C GLN A 337 4.97 -21.72 22.99
#